data_AF-A0A2H0L5L1-F1
#
_entry.id   AF-A0A2H0L5L1-F1
#
_cell.length_a   1.000
_cell.length_b   1.000
_cell.length_c   1.000
_cell.angle_alpha   90.00
_cell.angle_beta   90.00
_cell.angle_gamma   90.00
#
_symmetry.space_group_name_H-M   'P 1'
#
loop_
_entity.id
_entity.type
_entity.pdbx_description
1 polymer ?
#
loop_
_entity_poly.entity_id
_entity_poly.type
_entity_poly.pdbx_seq_one_letter_code
_entity_poly.pdbx_strand_id
1 'polypeptide(L)'
;MMTKNQKITLLVLRMSLGWMFFYAGITKILNPEWSAKGYLLGTKTFVGLFHWFANPGVLPVVDFLNEWGLTLLGVSLILGIWTRASSIFGSILMLLYYVPVLEFPMAGSHSYIVEEHIIY
;
A
#
# COMPACT_ATOMS: atom_id res chain seq x y z
N MET A 1 18.20 22.47 14.45
CA MET A 1 16.83 22.89 14.80
C MET A 1 16.07 23.16 13.50
N MET A 2 14.87 22.61 13.30
CA MET A 2 14.13 22.76 12.04
C MET A 2 13.44 24.12 11.91
N THR A 3 13.43 24.70 10.71
CA THR A 3 12.74 25.96 10.42
C THR A 3 11.21 25.77 10.43
N LYS A 4 10.46 26.85 10.65
CA LYS A 4 8.98 26.82 10.66
C LYS A 4 8.43 26.26 9.34
N ASN A 5 9.04 26.63 8.21
CA ASN A 5 8.63 26.15 6.89
C ASN A 5 8.87 24.65 6.74
N GLN A 6 10.03 24.12 7.18
CA GLN A 6 10.30 22.68 7.13
C GLN A 6 9.28 21.88 7.95
N LYS A 7 8.85 22.40 9.12
CA LYS A 7 7.82 21.75 9.95
C LYS A 7 6.47 21.70 9.25
N ILE A 8 6.07 22.80 8.60
CA ILE A 8 4.82 22.87 7.83
C ILE A 8 4.87 21.89 6.65
N THR A 9 5.97 21.87 5.90
CA THR A 9 6.14 20.94 4.77
C THR A 9 6.04 19.48 5.21
N LEU A 10 6.71 19.09 6.30
CA LEU A 10 6.61 17.72 6.81
C LEU A 10 5.20 17.37 7.29
N LEU A 11 4.51 18.32 7.92
CA LEU A 11 3.13 18.12 8.36
C LEU A 11 2.20 17.91 7.16
N VAL A 12 2.29 18.75 6.13
CA VAL A 12 1.50 18.61 4.91
C VAL A 12 1.79 17.28 4.23
N LEU A 13 3.07 16.93 4.05
CA LEU A 13 3.46 15.65 3.44
C LEU A 13 2.88 14.45 4.20
N ARG A 14 2.97 14.46 5.54
CA ARG A 14 2.43 13.41 6.40
C ARG A 14 0.92 13.28 6.24
N MET A 15 0.21 14.41 6.25
CA MET A 15 -1.25 14.44 6.09
C MET A 15 -1.67 13.95 4.71
N SER A 16 -0.99 14.37 3.65
CA SER A 16 -1.27 13.92 2.28
C SER A 16 -1.07 12.42 2.11
N LEU A 17 0.06 11.87 2.59
CA LEU A 17 0.32 10.43 2.54
C LEU A 17 -0.68 9.65 3.40
N GLY A 18 -0.97 10.13 4.61
CA GLY A 18 -1.96 9.51 5.50
C GLY A 18 -3.36 9.48 4.87
N TRP A 19 -3.76 10.57 4.20
CA TRP A 19 -5.02 10.64 3.47
C TRP A 19 -5.09 9.63 2.33
N MET A 20 -4.02 9.52 1.53
CA MET A 20 -3.95 8.53 0.44
C MET A 20 -4.09 7.09 0.96
N PHE A 21 -3.34 6.72 2.00
CA PHE A 21 -3.45 5.38 2.60
C PHE A 21 -4.82 5.12 3.20
N PHE A 22 -5.38 6.11 3.90
CA PHE A 22 -6.71 5.98 4.49
C PHE A 22 -7.78 5.78 3.41
N TYR A 23 -7.76 6.59 2.36
CA TYR A 23 -8.69 6.48 1.24
C TYR A 23 -8.56 5.12 0.53
N ALA A 24 -7.33 4.66 0.30
CA ALA A 24 -7.07 3.36 -0.33
C ALA A 24 -7.53 2.17 0.53
N GLY A 25 -7.47 2.28 1.86
CA GLY A 25 -7.92 1.23 2.77
C GLY A 25 -9.43 1.25 3.00
N ILE A 26 -10.01 2.43 3.27
CA ILE A 26 -11.44 2.54 3.60
C ILE A 26 -12.33 2.16 2.43
N THR A 27 -11.91 2.44 1.19
CA THR A 27 -12.65 2.04 -0.01
C THR A 27 -12.68 0.52 -0.19
N LYS A 28 -11.65 -0.20 0.27
CA LYS A 28 -11.60 -1.66 0.29
C LYS A 28 -12.52 -2.23 1.38
N ILE A 29 -12.48 -1.67 2.59
CA ILE A 29 -13.39 -2.07 3.69
C ILE A 29 -14.86 -1.86 3.32
N LEU A 30 -15.16 -0.75 2.64
CA LEU A 30 -16.53 -0.40 2.26
C LEU A 30 -17.04 -1.15 1.02
N ASN A 31 -16.18 -1.89 0.32
CA ASN A 31 -16.54 -2.66 -0.87
C ASN A 31 -16.50 -4.16 -0.57
N PRO A 32 -17.66 -4.80 -0.33
CA PRO A 32 -17.74 -6.24 -0.02
C PRO A 32 -17.24 -7.15 -1.15
N GLU A 33 -17.19 -6.64 -2.38
CA GLU A 33 -16.73 -7.37 -3.56
C GLU A 33 -15.21 -7.24 -3.77
N TRP A 34 -14.52 -6.43 -2.97
CA TRP A 34 -13.08 -6.25 -3.09
C TRP A 34 -12.33 -7.50 -2.59
N SER A 35 -11.30 -7.91 -3.34
CA SER A 35 -10.36 -8.94 -2.92
C SER A 35 -9.01 -8.76 -3.61
N ALA A 36 -7.92 -9.05 -2.90
CA ALA A 36 -6.57 -9.03 -3.44
C ALA A 36 -6.31 -10.20 -4.42
N LYS A 37 -7.22 -11.16 -4.55
CA LYS A 37 -7.05 -12.35 -5.40
C LYS A 37 -6.69 -12.01 -6.85
N GLY A 38 -7.39 -11.04 -7.45
CA GLY A 38 -7.13 -10.64 -8.84
C GLY A 38 -5.72 -10.08 -9.01
N TYR A 39 -5.27 -9.28 -8.04
CA TYR A 39 -3.93 -8.71 -8.01
C TYR A 39 -2.85 -9.80 -7.80
N LEU A 40 -3.07 -10.73 -6.87
CA LEU A 40 -2.14 -11.83 -6.56
C LEU A 40 -2.01 -12.88 -7.66
N LEU A 41 -3.03 -13.06 -8.50
CA LEU A 41 -2.96 -13.95 -9.67
C LEU A 41 -2.35 -13.26 -10.90
N GLY A 42 -2.35 -11.93 -10.94
CA GLY A 42 -1.74 -11.13 -12.01
C GLY A 42 -0.23 -10.95 -11.86
N THR A 43 0.39 -11.55 -10.84
CA THR A 43 1.81 -11.34 -10.53
C THR A 43 2.71 -11.96 -11.58
N LYS A 44 3.73 -11.20 -11.98
CA LYS A 44 4.72 -11.61 -12.99
C LYS A 44 6.03 -12.05 -12.35
N THR A 45 6.32 -11.55 -11.15
CA THR A 45 7.52 -11.85 -10.38
C THR A 45 7.17 -12.56 -9.07
N PHE A 46 7.95 -13.60 -8.70
CA PHE A 46 7.69 -14.49 -7.56
C PHE A 46 6.30 -15.16 -7.54
N VAL A 47 5.80 -15.56 -8.71
CA VAL A 47 4.46 -16.15 -8.93
C VAL A 47 4.10 -17.24 -7.90
N GLY A 48 5.03 -18.14 -7.56
CA GLY A 48 4.76 -19.22 -6.61
C GLY A 48 4.41 -18.73 -5.19
N LEU A 49 5.07 -17.66 -4.71
CA LEU A 49 4.79 -17.08 -3.40
C LEU A 49 3.47 -16.31 -3.40
N PHE A 50 3.21 -15.52 -4.44
CA PHE A 50 1.99 -14.71 -4.52
C PHE A 50 0.73 -15.54 -4.82
N HIS A 51 0.86 -16.62 -5.60
CA HIS A 51 -0.22 -17.59 -5.77
C HIS A 51 -0.52 -18.35 -4.48
N TRP A 52 0.48 -18.57 -3.61
CA TRP A 52 0.22 -19.13 -2.28
C TRP A 52 -0.62 -18.17 -1.42
N PHE A 53 -0.35 -16.86 -1.48
CA PHE A 53 -1.20 -15.86 -0.85
C PHE A 53 -2.62 -15.81 -1.45
N ALA A 54 -2.78 -16.16 -2.73
CA ALA A 54 -4.08 -16.24 -3.40
C ALA A 54 -4.88 -17.53 -3.07
N ASN A 55 -4.30 -18.46 -2.31
CA ASN A 55 -4.95 -19.70 -1.93
C ASN A 55 -6.16 -19.40 -1.01
N PRO A 56 -7.35 -20.00 -1.23
CA PRO A 56 -8.55 -19.75 -0.41
C PRO A 56 -8.36 -19.86 1.11
N GLY A 57 -7.39 -20.63 1.59
CA GLY A 57 -7.10 -20.72 3.03
C GLY A 57 -6.33 -19.53 3.61
N VAL A 58 -5.63 -18.75 2.78
CA VAL A 58 -4.76 -17.62 3.20
C VAL A 58 -5.34 -16.27 2.75
N LEU A 59 -6.04 -16.26 1.61
CA LEU A 59 -6.62 -15.07 0.99
C LEU A 59 -7.44 -14.19 1.95
N PRO A 60 -8.34 -14.73 2.82
CA PRO A 60 -9.10 -13.87 3.74
C PRO A 60 -8.22 -13.10 4.73
N VAL A 61 -7.09 -13.68 5.14
CA VAL A 61 -6.11 -13.01 6.02
C VAL A 61 -5.39 -11.91 5.26
N VAL A 62 -5.04 -12.15 4.00
CA VAL A 62 -4.38 -11.16 3.13
C VAL A 62 -5.31 -9.99 2.85
N ASP A 63 -6.58 -10.26 2.52
CA ASP A 63 -7.60 -9.23 2.27
C ASP A 63 -7.82 -8.39 3.53
N PHE A 64 -8.01 -9.02 4.69
CA PHE A 64 -8.17 -8.33 5.97
C PHE A 64 -6.94 -7.47 6.33
N LEU A 65 -5.72 -8.01 6.21
CA LEU A 65 -4.49 -7.27 6.50
C LEU A 65 -4.29 -6.09 5.54
N ASN A 66 -4.70 -6.23 4.29
CA ASN A 66 -4.56 -5.20 3.29
C ASN A 66 -5.54 -4.03 3.57
N GLU A 67 -6.83 -4.35 3.73
CA GLU A 67 -7.90 -3.42 4.08
C GLU A 67 -7.58 -2.63 5.35
N TRP A 68 -7.37 -3.33 6.46
CA TRP A 68 -7.16 -2.71 7.77
C TRP A 68 -5.76 -2.15 7.91
N GLY A 69 -4.75 -2.78 7.29
CA GLY A 69 -3.38 -2.29 7.28
C GLY A 69 -3.28 -0.91 6.66
N LEU A 70 -3.85 -0.73 5.46
CA LEU A 70 -3.89 0.58 4.78
C LEU A 70 -4.69 1.62 5.60
N THR A 71 -5.87 1.23 6.08
CA THR A 71 -6.76 2.14 6.81
C THR A 71 -6.14 2.63 8.11
N LEU A 72 -5.64 1.71 8.94
CA LEU A 72 -5.01 2.03 10.22
C LEU A 72 -3.72 2.83 10.02
N LEU A 73 -2.94 2.51 8.99
CA LEU A 73 -1.72 3.24 8.67
C LEU A 73 -2.03 4.68 8.24
N GLY A 74 -3.07 4.87 7.42
CA GLY A 74 -3.57 6.19 7.05
C GLY A 74 -4.02 7.01 8.25
N VAL A 75 -4.85 6.43 9.13
CA VAL A 75 -5.30 7.08 10.38
C VAL A 75 -4.11 7.43 11.28
N SER A 76 -3.15 6.53 11.45
CA SER A 76 -1.94 6.73 12.25
C SER A 76 -1.11 7.93 11.74
N LEU A 77 -0.94 8.05 10.43
CA LEU A 77 -0.23 9.17 9.80
C LEU A 77 -1.00 10.49 9.92
N ILE A 78 -2.32 10.48 9.74
CA ILE A 78 -3.16 11.68 9.90
C ILE A 78 -3.08 12.18 11.34
N LEU A 79 -3.36 11.32 12.31
CA LEU A 79 -3.32 11.65 13.75
C LEU A 79 -1.90 11.94 14.24
N GLY A 80 -0.87 11.52 13.50
CA GLY A 80 0.53 11.68 13.91
C GLY A 80 0.94 10.75 15.04
N ILE A 81 0.18 9.68 15.27
CA ILE A 81 0.47 8.66 16.27
C ILE A 81 1.44 7.66 15.64
N TRP A 82 2.50 7.30 16.35
CA TRP A 82 3.43 6.22 15.98
C TRP A 82 4.01 6.34 14.56
N THR A 83 4.18 7.57 14.07
CA THR A 83 4.59 7.86 12.69
C THR A 83 5.83 7.11 12.23
N ARG A 84 6.81 6.90 13.11
CA ARG A 84 8.02 6.12 12.81
C ARG A 84 7.70 4.66 12.47
N ALA A 85 6.78 4.03 13.20
CA ALA A 85 6.33 2.68 12.90
C ALA A 85 5.50 2.67 11.61
N SER A 86 4.57 3.62 11.46
CA SER A 86 3.75 3.76 10.24
C SER A 86 4.59 3.92 8.99
N SER A 87 5.71 4.66 9.04
CA SER A 87 6.63 4.79 7.90
C SER A 87 7.30 3.46 7.54
N ILE A 88 7.69 2.65 8.51
CA ILE A 88 8.32 1.34 8.24
C ILE A 88 7.30 0.39 7.62
N PHE A 89 6.13 0.24 8.24
CA PHE A 89 5.06 -0.62 7.73
C PHE A 89 4.56 -0.15 6.36
N GLY A 90 4.46 1.16 6.14
CA GLY A 90 4.01 1.74 4.89
C GLY A 90 4.99 1.46 3.76
N SER A 91 6.29 1.63 4.02
CA SER A 91 7.34 1.28 3.05
C SER A 91 7.33 -0.21 2.71
N ILE A 92 7.18 -1.09 3.71
CA ILE A 92 7.09 -2.54 3.47
C ILE A 92 5.87 -2.86 2.59
N LEU A 93 4.72 -2.28 2.90
CA LEU A 93 3.47 -2.49 2.18
C LEU A 93 3.57 -1.99 0.72
N MET A 94 4.21 -0.85 0.48
CA MET A 94 4.49 -0.36 -0.87
C MET A 94 5.47 -1.27 -1.64
N LEU A 95 6.48 -1.81 -0.97
CA LEU A 95 7.38 -2.79 -1.61
C LEU A 95 6.62 -4.08 -2.00
N LEU A 96 5.71 -4.54 -1.14
CA LEU A 96 4.84 -5.70 -1.43
C LEU A 96 3.91 -5.47 -2.62
N TYR A 97 3.54 -4.23 -2.95
CA TYR A 97 2.80 -3.91 -4.17
C TYR A 97 3.68 -3.65 -5.39
N TYR A 98 4.94 -3.31 -5.18
CA TYR A 98 5.85 -3.03 -6.29
C TYR A 98 6.46 -4.30 -6.89
N VAL A 99 6.91 -5.22 -6.02
CA VAL A 99 7.60 -6.47 -6.43
C VAL A 99 6.77 -7.40 -7.33
N PRO A 100 5.47 -7.65 -7.08
CA PRO A 100 4.72 -8.63 -7.85
C PRO A 100 4.49 -8.23 -9.32
N VAL A 101 4.42 -6.92 -9.59
CA VAL A 101 4.11 -6.37 -10.92
C VAL A 101 5.37 -6.00 -11.71
N LEU A 102 6.53 -5.93 -11.05
CA LEU A 102 7.80 -5.61 -11.69
C LEU A 102 8.14 -6.62 -12.80
N GLU A 103 8.21 -6.16 -14.05
CA GLU A 103 8.64 -6.94 -15.22
C GLU A 103 9.86 -6.27 -15.84
N PHE A 104 11.06 -6.73 -15.52
CA PHE A 104 12.26 -6.09 -16.06
C PHE A 104 12.25 -6.10 -17.61
N PRO A 105 12.38 -4.96 -18.33
CA PRO A 105 12.87 -3.63 -17.89
C PRO A 105 11.79 -2.55 -17.59
N MET A 106 10.51 -2.89 -17.47
CA MET A 106 9.39 -1.94 -17.24
C MET A 106 8.66 -2.20 -15.91
N ALA A 107 8.38 -1.13 -15.16
CA ALA A 107 7.49 -1.15 -13.99
C ALA A 107 6.04 -0.93 -14.48
N GLY A 108 5.44 -1.97 -15.07
CA GLY A 108 4.09 -1.95 -15.65
C GLY A 108 4.06 -1.73 -17.17
N SER A 109 2.93 -1.26 -17.71
CA SER A 109 2.70 -1.13 -19.15
C SER A 109 3.28 0.15 -19.80
N HIS A 110 3.56 1.19 -19.01
CA HIS A 110 3.89 2.53 -19.54
C HIS A 110 5.06 3.25 -18.84
N SER A 111 5.71 2.64 -17.84
CA SER A 111 6.71 3.34 -17.03
C SER A 111 7.90 2.45 -16.68
N TYR A 112 9.08 3.07 -16.62
CA TYR A 112 10.33 2.40 -16.29
C TYR A 112 10.59 2.32 -14.77
N ILE A 113 9.91 3.14 -13.96
CA ILE A 113 10.23 3.31 -12.52
C ILE A 113 8.96 3.45 -11.64
N VAL A 114 7.90 4.10 -12.14
CA VAL A 114 6.71 4.43 -11.34
C VAL A 114 5.46 3.82 -11.98
N GLU A 115 4.87 2.83 -11.33
CA GLU A 115 3.63 2.22 -11.79
C GLU A 115 2.41 3.11 -11.46
N GLU A 116 1.43 3.17 -12.36
CA GLU A 116 0.22 3.99 -12.19
C GLU A 116 -0.70 3.48 -11.06
N HIS A 117 -0.55 2.22 -10.64
CA HIS A 117 -1.41 1.53 -9.67
C HIS A 117 -0.90 1.56 -8.21
N ILE A 118 0.06 2.42 -7.88
CA ILE A 118 0.62 2.47 -6.50
C ILE A 118 -0.46 2.75 -5.44
N ILE A 119 -1.61 3.33 -5.83
CA ILE A 119 -2.74 3.61 -4.93
C ILE A 119 -4.11 3.48 -5.64
N TYR A 120 -4.51 2.28 -6.08
CA TYR A 120 -5.93 1.95 -6.30
C TYR A 120 -6.24 0.56 -5.70
#